data_AF-A0A0K8U862-F1
#
_entry.id   AF-A0A0K8U862-F1
#
_cell.length_a   1.000
_cell.length_b   1.000
_cell.length_c   1.000
_cell.angle_alpha   90.00
_cell.angle_beta   90.00
_cell.angle_gamma   90.00
#
_symmetry.space_group_name_H-M   'P 1'
#
loop_
_entity.id
_entity.type
_entity.pdbx_description
1 polymer ?
#
loop_
_entity_poly.entity_id
_entity_poly.type
_entity_poly.pdbx_seq_one_letter_code
_entity_poly.pdbx_strand_id
1 'polypeptide(L)'
;MEKTQKKKRVIWSETAEADLIEVWQLKMPELRSTRKNNHIYEEMSATMLLAGHEYTSTEIKIKLHNFTNKYRQEKQKIGPSGGCPSRWKYYEAVHQALGGFKSFCSAELVEDSIDVNMDPIYIEADVEGESQAQTMDLLRRMVALCQRQVILPKRRNQNNNGGN
;
A
#
# COMPACT_ATOMS: atom_id res chain seq x y z
N MET A 1 -13.83 39.55 1.21
CA MET A 1 -12.40 39.23 1.32
C MET A 1 -12.28 37.85 1.92
N GLU A 2 -12.10 36.83 1.06
CA GLU A 2 -11.94 35.44 1.50
C GLU A 2 -10.52 35.26 2.05
N LYS A 3 -10.42 34.95 3.35
CA LYS A 3 -9.13 34.77 4.02
C LYS A 3 -8.56 33.41 3.62
N THR A 4 -7.59 33.39 2.71
CA THR A 4 -6.84 32.17 2.38
C THR A 4 -6.02 31.75 3.62
N GLN A 5 -6.58 30.86 4.44
CA GLN A 5 -5.85 30.29 5.57
C GLN A 5 -4.71 29.42 5.03
N LYS A 6 -3.45 29.82 5.31
CA LYS A 6 -2.29 28.99 5.01
C LYS A 6 -2.39 27.71 5.83
N LYS A 7 -2.59 26.57 5.17
CA LYS A 7 -2.58 25.25 5.82
C LYS A 7 -1.25 25.06 6.55
N LYS A 8 -1.32 24.72 7.84
CA LYS A 8 -0.15 24.38 8.66
C LYS A 8 0.49 23.12 8.09
N ARG A 9 1.82 23.03 8.20
CA ARG A 9 2.56 21.83 7.83
C ARG A 9 2.14 20.68 8.75
N VAL A 10 1.77 19.56 8.17
CA VAL A 10 1.43 18.33 8.89
C VAL A 10 2.68 17.75 9.54
N ILE A 11 2.59 17.43 10.82
CA ILE A 11 3.65 16.78 11.60
C ILE A 11 3.21 15.33 11.86
N TRP A 12 4.12 14.39 11.62
CA TRP A 12 3.90 12.96 11.86
C TRP A 12 4.76 12.54 13.04
N SER A 13 4.13 11.97 14.08
CA SER A 13 4.85 11.32 15.17
C SER A 13 5.28 9.92 14.78
N GLU A 14 6.23 9.34 15.52
CA GLU A 14 6.67 7.96 15.24
C GLU A 14 5.55 6.94 15.45
N THR A 15 4.70 7.16 16.45
CA THR A 15 3.52 6.33 16.72
C THR A 15 2.52 6.42 15.57
N ALA A 16 2.21 7.63 15.11
CA ALA A 16 1.32 7.83 13.96
C ALA A 16 1.85 7.17 12.67
N GLU A 17 3.17 7.19 12.46
CA GLU A 17 3.79 6.54 11.32
C GLU A 17 3.69 5.01 11.40
N ALA A 18 3.90 4.43 12.59
CA ALA A 18 3.78 3.00 12.81
C ALA A 18 2.33 2.53 12.61
N ASP A 19 1.37 3.20 13.26
CA ASP A 19 -0.06 2.88 13.16
C ASP A 19 -0.55 3.00 11.71
N LEU A 20 -0.08 4.02 10.97
CA LEU A 20 -0.43 4.16 9.56
C LEU A 20 0.08 2.99 8.72
N ILE A 21 1.28 2.47 9.00
CA ILE A 21 1.83 1.33 8.26
C ILE A 21 1.02 0.06 8.55
N GLU A 22 0.57 -0.15 9.78
CA GLU A 22 -0.29 -1.27 10.15
C GLU A 22 -1.64 -1.19 9.43
N VAL A 23 -2.32 -0.05 9.50
CA VAL A 23 -3.59 0.18 8.78
C VAL A 23 -3.40 0.03 7.28
N TRP A 24 -2.25 0.47 6.76
CA TRP A 24 -1.92 0.32 5.35
C TRP A 24 -1.81 -1.15 4.95
N GLN A 25 -1.08 -1.96 5.72
CA GLN A 25 -0.97 -3.41 5.50
C GLN A 25 -2.35 -4.08 5.48
N LEU A 26 -3.23 -3.75 6.42
CA LEU A 26 -4.59 -4.28 6.48
C LEU A 26 -5.41 -3.91 5.23
N LYS A 27 -5.28 -2.69 4.73
CA LYS A 27 -6.03 -2.17 3.57
C LYS A 27 -5.38 -2.47 2.21
N MET A 28 -4.19 -3.06 2.18
CA MET A 28 -3.50 -3.43 0.94
C MET A 28 -4.32 -4.31 -0.03
N PRO A 29 -5.12 -5.30 0.44
CA PRO A 29 -5.91 -6.14 -0.45
C PRO A 29 -6.96 -5.33 -1.21
N GLU A 30 -7.66 -4.44 -0.50
CA GLU A 30 -8.65 -3.53 -1.07
C GLU A 30 -8.01 -2.50 -2.01
N LEU A 31 -6.84 -1.96 -1.63
CA LEU A 31 -6.09 -1.01 -2.45
C LEU A 31 -5.61 -1.61 -3.78
N ARG A 32 -5.37 -2.93 -3.82
CA ARG A 32 -4.97 -3.66 -5.03
C ARG A 32 -6.15 -4.08 -5.91
N SER A 33 -7.29 -4.41 -5.31
CA SER A 33 -8.47 -4.89 -6.05
C SER A 33 -9.32 -3.76 -6.66
N THR A 34 -9.25 -2.57 -6.05
CA THR A 34 -10.16 -1.47 -6.37
C THR A 34 -9.60 -0.52 -7.43
N ARG A 35 -10.46 -0.07 -8.37
CA ARG A 35 -10.07 0.90 -9.42
C ARG A 35 -9.99 2.35 -8.91
N LYS A 36 -10.80 2.72 -7.93
CA LYS A 36 -10.88 4.07 -7.35
C LYS A 36 -10.74 3.99 -5.83
N ASN A 37 -9.62 4.45 -5.30
CA ASN A 37 -9.24 4.14 -3.91
C ASN A 37 -9.59 5.25 -2.90
N ASN A 38 -10.37 6.27 -3.30
CA ASN A 38 -10.64 7.43 -2.45
C ASN A 38 -11.34 7.04 -1.14
N HIS A 39 -12.36 6.19 -1.21
CA HIS A 39 -13.08 5.71 -0.02
C HIS A 39 -12.16 4.92 0.92
N ILE A 40 -11.21 4.14 0.37
CA ILE A 40 -10.24 3.40 1.20
C ILE A 40 -9.38 4.38 2.01
N TYR A 41 -8.93 5.48 1.41
CA TYR A 41 -8.17 6.50 2.17
C TYR A 41 -9.03 7.25 3.20
N GLU A 42 -10.34 7.37 2.97
CA GLU A 42 -11.28 7.92 3.96
C GLU A 42 -11.48 6.95 5.12
N GLU A 43 -11.61 5.65 4.85
CA GLU A 43 -11.65 4.62 5.89
C GLU A 43 -10.35 4.56 6.69
N MET A 44 -9.19 4.62 6.03
CA MET A 44 -7.90 4.70 6.73
C MET A 44 -7.82 5.94 7.63
N SER A 45 -8.35 7.09 7.18
CA SER A 45 -8.43 8.31 7.97
C SER A 45 -9.32 8.13 9.21
N ALA A 46 -10.47 7.47 9.07
CA ALA A 46 -11.33 7.14 10.19
C ALA A 46 -10.65 6.18 11.18
N THR A 47 -9.95 5.15 10.71
CA THR A 47 -9.20 4.22 11.57
C THR A 47 -8.07 4.93 12.33
N MET A 48 -7.33 5.82 11.66
CA MET A 48 -6.29 6.62 12.32
C MET A 48 -6.89 7.55 13.39
N LEU A 49 -8.07 8.12 13.14
CA LEU A 49 -8.76 8.95 14.12
C LEU A 49 -9.16 8.15 15.37
N LEU A 50 -9.61 6.90 15.20
CA LEU A 50 -9.90 5.99 16.32
C LEU A 50 -8.64 5.65 17.14
N ALA A 51 -7.48 5.59 16.49
CA ALA A 51 -6.18 5.44 17.15
C ALA A 51 -5.67 6.75 17.81
N GLY A 52 -6.43 7.85 17.72
CA GLY A 52 -6.11 9.14 18.32
C GLY A 52 -5.32 10.09 17.41
N HIS A 53 -5.19 9.78 16.12
CA HIS A 53 -4.44 10.57 15.15
C HIS A 53 -5.34 11.24 14.12
N GLU A 54 -5.40 12.57 14.12
CA GLU A 54 -6.21 13.32 13.16
C GLU A 54 -5.42 13.62 11.87
N TYR A 55 -5.67 12.82 10.83
CA TYR A 55 -5.13 13.04 9.48
C TYR A 55 -6.21 12.89 8.43
N THR A 56 -6.21 13.79 7.44
CA THR A 56 -7.12 13.69 6.30
C THR A 56 -6.69 12.58 5.33
N SER A 57 -7.64 12.06 4.56
CA SER A 57 -7.39 11.06 3.52
C SER A 57 -6.30 11.49 2.51
N THR A 58 -6.22 12.79 2.22
CA THR A 58 -5.19 13.36 1.34
C THR A 58 -3.79 13.31 1.97
N GLU A 59 -3.67 13.60 3.26
CA GLU A 59 -2.40 13.58 3.97
C GLU A 59 -1.87 12.15 4.13
N ILE A 60 -2.77 11.20 4.44
CA ILE A 60 -2.47 9.77 4.44
C ILE A 60 -1.93 9.34 3.08
N LYS A 61 -2.64 9.65 1.99
CA LYS A 61 -2.21 9.33 0.63
C LYS A 61 -0.81 9.87 0.31
N ILE A 62 -0.54 11.12 0.68
CA ILE A 62 0.78 11.75 0.49
C ILE A 62 1.85 11.02 1.31
N LYS A 63 1.54 10.66 2.57
CA LYS A 63 2.49 9.98 3.46
C LYS A 63 2.84 8.59 2.95
N LEU A 64 1.86 7.81 2.48
CA LEU A 64 2.09 6.51 1.86
C LEU A 64 2.91 6.61 0.57
N HIS A 65 2.67 7.63 -0.24
CA HIS A 65 3.50 7.92 -1.40
C HIS A 65 4.96 8.16 -1.00
N ASN A 66 5.20 8.96 0.05
CA ASN A 66 6.53 9.22 0.56
C ASN A 66 7.22 7.96 1.10
N PHE A 67 6.50 7.10 1.84
CA PHE A 67 7.03 5.81 2.28
C PHE A 67 7.42 4.91 1.12
N THR A 68 6.56 4.80 0.10
CA THR A 68 6.85 4.00 -1.09
C THR A 68 8.07 4.54 -1.83
N ASN A 69 8.19 5.88 -1.96
CA ASN A 69 9.35 6.50 -2.60
C ASN A 69 10.65 6.22 -1.83
N LYS A 70 10.62 6.39 -0.50
CA LYS A 70 11.79 6.14 0.36
C LYS A 70 12.18 4.66 0.33
N TYR A 71 11.22 3.75 0.37
CA TYR A 71 11.45 2.32 0.20
C TYR A 71 12.20 2.01 -1.09
N ARG A 72 11.77 2.57 -2.23
CA ARG A 72 12.46 2.35 -3.51
C ARG A 72 13.90 2.87 -3.51
N GLN A 73 14.15 4.02 -2.89
CA GLN A 73 15.51 4.55 -2.75
C GLN A 73 16.39 3.64 -1.89
N GLU A 74 15.86 3.16 -0.77
CA GLU A 74 16.59 2.23 0.10
C GLU A 74 16.83 0.89 -0.59
N LYS A 75 15.84 0.35 -1.31
CA LYS A 75 15.98 -0.89 -2.08
C LYS A 75 17.05 -0.78 -3.15
N GLN A 76 17.18 0.37 -3.82
CA GLN A 76 18.24 0.60 -4.80
C GLN A 76 19.65 0.60 -4.17
N LYS A 77 19.79 1.04 -2.92
CA LYS A 77 21.08 1.07 -2.20
C LYS A 77 21.55 -0.32 -1.77
N ILE A 78 20.63 -1.23 -1.46
CA ILE A 78 20.95 -2.61 -1.06
C ILE A 78 21.58 -3.39 -2.23
N GLY A 79 21.27 -3.01 -3.48
CA GLY A 79 21.85 -3.65 -4.67
C GLY A 79 21.37 -5.10 -4.89
N PRO A 80 21.65 -5.69 -6.07
CA PRO A 80 21.17 -7.03 -6.42
C PRO A 80 21.86 -8.15 -5.62
N SER A 81 23.07 -7.91 -5.11
CA SER A 81 23.83 -8.89 -4.32
C SER A 81 23.43 -8.96 -2.85
N GLY A 82 22.36 -8.25 -2.44
CA GLY A 82 21.93 -8.21 -1.05
C GLY A 82 22.97 -7.56 -0.13
N GLY A 83 23.47 -6.38 -0.51
CA GLY A 83 24.42 -5.60 0.28
C GLY A 83 23.87 -5.21 1.67
N CYS A 84 24.53 -4.26 2.33
CA CYS A 84 24.18 -3.89 3.70
C CYS A 84 22.67 -3.58 3.87
N PRO A 85 22.01 -4.11 4.91
CA PRO A 85 20.58 -3.89 5.14
C PRO A 85 20.26 -2.40 5.30
N SER A 86 19.03 -2.00 4.95
CA SER A 86 18.61 -0.60 5.07
C SER A 86 18.66 -0.15 6.53
N ARG A 87 19.16 1.06 6.76
CA ARG A 87 19.15 1.71 8.08
C ARG A 87 17.79 2.34 8.42
N TRP A 88 16.83 2.29 7.50
CA TRP A 88 15.52 2.88 7.71
C TRP A 88 14.62 1.92 8.50
N LYS A 89 14.23 2.33 9.72
CA LYS A 89 13.42 1.52 10.64
C LYS A 89 12.13 0.93 10.07
N TYR A 90 11.50 1.59 9.10
CA TYR A 90 10.26 1.11 8.50
C TYR A 90 10.48 0.30 7.21
N TYR A 91 11.73 0.01 6.83
CA TYR A 91 12.04 -0.67 5.57
C TYR A 91 11.30 -2.00 5.47
N GLU A 92 11.40 -2.86 6.49
CA GLU A 92 10.76 -4.18 6.49
C GLU A 92 9.23 -4.09 6.53
N ALA A 93 8.67 -3.21 7.38
CA ALA A 93 7.22 -3.07 7.47
C ALA A 93 6.61 -2.54 6.16
N VAL A 94 7.29 -1.62 5.47
CA VAL A 94 6.88 -1.14 4.15
C VAL A 94 7.14 -2.19 3.06
N HIS A 95 8.23 -2.96 3.16
CA HIS A 95 8.47 -4.08 2.27
C HIS A 95 7.33 -5.10 2.34
N GLN A 96 6.88 -5.45 3.55
CA GLN A 96 5.74 -6.34 3.78
C GLN A 96 4.43 -5.75 3.27
N ALA A 97 4.16 -4.46 3.48
CA ALA A 97 2.97 -3.83 2.90
C ALA A 97 2.96 -3.96 1.36
N LEU A 98 4.11 -3.67 0.72
CA LEU A 98 4.22 -3.66 -0.73
C LEU A 98 4.32 -5.06 -1.37
N GLY A 99 5.00 -5.99 -0.70
CA GLY A 99 5.31 -7.33 -1.20
C GLY A 99 4.44 -8.46 -0.62
N GLY A 100 3.75 -8.21 0.49
CA GLY A 100 2.98 -9.21 1.22
C GLY A 100 1.51 -9.19 0.86
N PHE A 101 1.12 -10.09 -0.04
CA PHE A 101 -0.06 -10.91 0.20
C PHE A 101 0.46 -12.34 0.25
N LYS A 102 1.01 -12.77 1.40
CA LYS A 102 0.97 -14.20 1.67
C LYS A 102 -0.47 -14.49 2.01
N SER A 103 -1.17 -15.08 1.06
CA SER A 103 -2.55 -15.55 1.18
C SER A 103 -2.69 -16.35 2.48
N PHE A 104 -3.14 -15.73 3.56
CA PHE A 104 -3.71 -16.48 4.68
C PHE A 104 -5.15 -16.85 4.30
N CYS A 105 -5.28 -17.67 3.26
CA CYS A 105 -6.33 -18.68 3.19
C CYS A 105 -5.69 -20.00 3.64
N SER A 106 -5.12 -20.03 4.84
CA SER A 106 -5.04 -21.29 5.57
C SER A 106 -6.35 -21.38 6.32
N ALA A 107 -7.38 -21.87 5.63
CA ALA A 107 -8.50 -22.45 6.33
C ALA A 107 -7.90 -23.51 7.27
N GLU A 108 -8.17 -23.32 8.56
CA GLU A 108 -8.05 -24.31 9.61
C GLU A 108 -8.80 -25.57 9.19
N LEU A 109 -8.15 -26.41 8.38
CA LEU A 109 -8.58 -27.77 8.16
C LEU A 109 -8.03 -28.56 9.32
N VAL A 110 -8.88 -28.64 10.34
CA VAL A 110 -8.95 -29.68 11.38
C VAL A 110 -7.92 -30.80 11.21
N GLU A 111 -7.01 -30.87 12.17
CA GLU A 111 -6.22 -32.07 12.42
C GLU A 111 -7.17 -33.24 12.69
N ASP A 112 -7.14 -34.26 11.84
CA ASP A 112 -7.57 -35.60 12.23
C ASP A 112 -6.57 -36.64 11.71
N SER A 113 -5.92 -37.29 12.68
CA SER A 113 -5.29 -38.62 12.69
C SER A 113 -4.00 -38.92 11.86
N ILE A 114 -2.91 -38.97 12.63
CA ILE A 114 -1.67 -39.77 12.57
C ILE A 114 -1.81 -41.17 11.92
N ASP A 115 -0.88 -41.56 11.02
CA ASP A 115 0.01 -42.72 11.23
C ASP A 115 1.15 -42.82 10.19
N VAL A 116 2.26 -43.37 10.66
CA VAL A 116 3.63 -43.38 10.10
C VAL A 116 3.80 -44.13 8.76
N ASN A 117 4.55 -43.53 7.82
CA ASN A 117 5.62 -44.23 7.11
C ASN A 117 6.56 -43.25 6.37
N MET A 118 7.85 -43.36 6.69
CA MET A 118 8.96 -42.65 6.08
C MET A 118 9.46 -43.46 4.87
N ASP A 119 9.57 -42.83 3.71
CA ASP A 119 10.58 -43.17 2.70
C ASP A 119 10.98 -41.90 1.92
N PRO A 120 12.28 -41.67 1.66
CA PRO A 120 12.81 -40.38 1.20
C PRO A 120 12.83 -40.28 -0.33
N ILE A 121 12.23 -39.25 -0.89
CA ILE A 121 12.41 -38.87 -2.31
C ILE A 121 13.00 -37.46 -2.36
N TYR A 122 14.26 -37.40 -2.77
CA TYR A 122 14.99 -36.18 -3.11
C TYR A 122 14.44 -35.63 -4.42
N ILE A 123 13.88 -34.41 -4.40
CA ILE A 123 13.62 -33.63 -5.61
C ILE A 123 14.26 -32.26 -5.41
N GLU A 124 15.20 -31.98 -6.31
CA GLU A 124 15.95 -30.75 -6.43
C GLU A 124 15.07 -29.54 -6.79
N ALA A 125 15.67 -28.37 -6.54
CA ALA A 125 15.44 -27.06 -7.15
C ALA A 125 14.32 -26.95 -8.20
N ASP A 126 13.32 -26.12 -7.89
CA ASP A 126 13.00 -24.90 -8.63
C ASP A 126 11.60 -24.41 -8.23
N VAL A 127 11.51 -23.27 -7.53
CA VAL A 127 10.32 -22.42 -7.59
C VAL A 127 10.79 -20.99 -7.80
N GLU A 128 10.95 -20.71 -9.08
CA GLU A 128 10.49 -19.51 -9.78
C GLU A 128 10.53 -18.22 -8.95
N GLY A 129 11.62 -17.47 -9.15
CA GLY A 129 11.63 -16.04 -8.88
C GLY A 129 10.55 -15.37 -9.70
N GLU A 130 9.43 -15.01 -9.07
CA GLU A 130 8.49 -14.04 -9.63
C GLU A 130 9.28 -12.79 -10.02
N SER A 131 9.29 -12.49 -11.32
CA SER A 131 10.07 -11.39 -11.86
C SER A 131 9.69 -10.08 -11.16
N GLN A 132 10.62 -9.57 -10.34
CA GLN A 132 10.52 -8.31 -9.61
C GLN A 132 10.18 -7.11 -10.54
N ALA A 133 10.29 -7.27 -11.86
CA ALA A 133 9.86 -6.29 -12.84
C ALA A 133 8.32 -6.10 -12.89
N GLN A 134 7.52 -7.16 -12.69
CA GLN A 134 6.05 -7.08 -12.73
C GLN A 134 5.49 -6.32 -11.53
N THR A 135 6.03 -6.56 -10.33
CA THR A 135 5.64 -5.85 -9.11
C THR A 135 6.00 -4.36 -9.18
N MET A 136 7.12 -4.04 -9.83
CA MET A 136 7.56 -2.66 -10.06
C MET A 136 6.71 -1.93 -11.11
N ASP A 137 6.17 -2.62 -12.12
CA ASP A 137 5.28 -2.01 -13.13
C ASP A 137 3.89 -1.71 -12.54
N LEU A 138 3.35 -2.60 -11.71
CA LEU A 138 2.09 -2.36 -10.98
C LEU A 138 2.20 -1.16 -10.03
N LEU A 139 3.30 -1.02 -9.28
CA LEU A 139 3.50 0.14 -8.41
C LEU A 139 3.73 1.44 -9.19
N ARG A 140 4.46 1.39 -10.32
CA ARG A 140 4.58 2.54 -11.22
C ARG A 140 3.23 2.94 -11.81
N ARG A 141 2.40 1.98 -12.22
CA ARG A 141 1.02 2.21 -12.66
C ARG A 141 0.15 2.76 -11.53
N MET A 142 0.23 2.24 -10.31
CA MET A 142 -0.54 2.74 -9.17
C MET A 142 -0.17 4.19 -8.81
N VAL A 143 1.13 4.51 -8.80
CA VAL A 143 1.60 5.89 -8.58
C VAL A 143 1.19 6.81 -9.73
N ALA A 144 1.33 6.35 -10.98
CA ALA A 144 0.94 7.12 -12.18
C ALA A 144 -0.58 7.30 -12.31
N LEU A 145 -1.38 6.30 -11.93
CA LEU A 145 -2.84 6.38 -11.85
C LEU A 145 -3.27 7.35 -10.75
N CYS A 146 -2.57 7.35 -9.61
CA CYS A 146 -2.77 8.35 -8.56
C CYS A 146 -2.45 9.78 -9.00
N GLN A 147 -1.46 9.98 -9.89
CA GLN A 147 -1.08 11.28 -10.41
C GLN A 147 -1.97 11.74 -11.59
N ARG A 148 -2.44 10.82 -12.45
CA ARG A 148 -3.35 11.13 -13.57
C ARG A 148 -4.76 11.55 -13.15
N GLN A 149 -5.20 11.23 -11.94
CA GLN A 149 -6.53 11.64 -11.45
C GLN A 149 -6.61 13.11 -10.97
N VAL A 150 -5.49 13.85 -10.88
CA VAL A 150 -5.47 15.25 -10.41
C VAL A 150 -5.55 16.26 -11.58
N ILE A 151 -5.45 15.80 -12.84
CA ILE A 151 -5.54 16.66 -14.03
C ILE A 151 -6.49 16.04 -15.07
N LEU A 152 -7.79 16.10 -14.83
CA LEU A 152 -8.77 16.03 -15.92
C LEU A 152 -9.77 17.19 -15.76
N PRO A 153 -9.84 18.15 -16.69
CA PRO A 153 -10.92 19.12 -16.69
C PRO A 153 -12.24 18.39 -16.91
N LYS A 154 -13.19 18.62 -15.99
CA LYS A 154 -14.57 18.15 -16.02
C LYS A 154 -15.19 18.50 -17.37
N ARG A 155 -15.41 17.51 -18.25
CA ARG A 155 -16.21 17.69 -19.47
C ARG A 155 -17.60 18.16 -19.06
N ARG A 156 -17.98 19.35 -19.55
CA ARG A 156 -19.30 19.95 -19.46
C ARG A 156 -20.32 18.97 -20.07
N ASN A 157 -21.21 18.44 -19.25
CA ASN A 157 -22.34 17.63 -19.70
C ASN A 157 -23.34 18.58 -20.39
N GLN A 158 -23.56 18.39 -21.69
CA GLN A 158 -24.74 18.90 -22.35
C GLN A 158 -25.92 18.05 -21.85
N ASN A 159 -26.97 18.67 -21.34
CA ASN A 159 -28.31 18.11 -21.49
C ASN A 159 -29.37 19.23 -21.47
N ASN A 160 -30.21 19.12 -22.50
CA ASN A 160 -31.39 19.91 -22.83
C ASN A 160 -32.45 19.94 -21.70
N ASN A 161 -33.17 21.05 -21.64
CA ASN A 161 -34.63 21.20 -21.49
C ASN A 161 -34.91 22.70 -21.68
N GLY A 162 -35.81 23.22 -22.52
CA GLY A 162 -37.10 22.70 -22.95
C GLY A 162 -38.21 23.46 -22.19
N GLY A 163 -38.86 24.43 -22.86
CA GLY A 163 -40.01 25.23 -22.38
C GLY A 163 -39.60 26.61 -21.84
N ASN A 164 -40.17 27.73 -22.29
CA ASN A 164 -41.52 28.00 -22.81
C ASN A 164 -41.46 28.98 -23.98
#